data_AF-A0AA39UEW4-F1
#
_entry.id   AF-A0AA39UEW4-F1
#
_cell.length_a   1.000
_cell.length_b   1.000
_cell.length_c   1.000
_cell.angle_alpha   90.00
_cell.angle_beta   90.00
_cell.angle_gamma   90.00
#
_symmetry.space_group_name_H-M   'P 1'
#
loop_
_entity.id
_entity.type
_entity.pdbx_description
1 polymer ?
#
loop_
_entity_poly.entity_id
_entity_poly.type
_entity_poly.pdbx_seq_one_letter_code
_entity_poly.pdbx_strand_id
1 'polypeptide(L)'
;MSYHIKLKLVDSYLSGIYNQLEHYFPDVHTIFNSLLVRKTLKGCMQLHGTAVKHKLPLTQHELQLVLDKFNPSLSHNDSFFLAMILTGLYGLLQFADLSMPDSIELW
;
A
#
# COMPACT_ATOMS: atom_id res chain seq x y z
N MET A 1 -17.77 0.66 23.91
CA MET A 1 -17.44 0.55 22.47
C MET A 1 -16.63 -0.72 22.25
N SER A 2 -16.83 -1.43 21.14
CA SER A 2 -16.17 -2.71 20.86
C SER A 2 -14.66 -2.52 20.68
N TYR A 3 -13.87 -2.93 21.67
CA TYR A 3 -12.39 -2.86 21.65
C TYR A 3 -11.74 -3.86 20.68
N HIS A 4 -12.54 -4.70 20.01
CA HIS A 4 -12.07 -5.84 19.22
C HIS A 4 -12.04 -5.60 17.71
N ILE A 5 -12.58 -4.48 17.22
CA ILE A 5 -12.67 -4.21 15.78
C ILE A 5 -11.58 -3.22 15.37
N LYS A 6 -10.66 -3.66 14.50
CA LYS A 6 -9.67 -2.76 13.89
C LYS A 6 -10.40 -1.72 13.03
N LEU A 7 -10.11 -0.44 13.24
CA LEU A 7 -10.80 0.64 12.51
C LEU A 7 -10.61 0.60 10.99
N LYS A 8 -9.49 0.06 10.49
CA LYS A 8 -9.33 -0.17 9.04
C LYS A 8 -10.41 -1.09 8.48
N LEU A 9 -10.93 -2.03 9.28
CA LEU A 9 -12.01 -2.92 8.86
C LEU A 9 -13.36 -2.21 8.85
N VAL A 10 -13.53 -1.13 9.62
CA VAL A 10 -14.81 -0.39 9.67
C VAL A 10 -15.10 0.26 8.32
N ASP A 11 -14.09 0.81 7.66
CA ASP A 11 -14.23 1.42 6.34
C ASP A 11 -14.60 0.40 5.26
N SER A 12 -13.89 -0.74 5.25
CA SER A 12 -14.18 -1.85 4.32
C SER A 12 -15.54 -2.49 4.60
N TYR A 13 -15.90 -2.64 5.87
CA TYR A 13 -17.19 -3.19 6.29
C TYR A 13 -18.35 -2.28 5.86
N LEU A 14 -18.21 -0.97 6.09
CA LEU A 14 -19.20 0.02 5.65
C LEU A 14 -19.30 0.11 4.13
N SER A 15 -18.18 0.02 3.42
CA SER A 15 -18.18 -0.06 1.95
C SER A 15 -18.91 -1.31 1.45
N GLY A 16 -18.75 -2.45 2.15
CA GLY A 16 -19.48 -3.68 1.85
C GLY A 16 -20.99 -3.55 2.07
N ILE A 17 -21.41 -2.94 3.18
CA ILE A 17 -22.82 -2.65 3.48
C ILE A 17 -23.41 -1.71 2.40
N TYR A 18 -22.67 -0.66 2.05
CA TYR A 18 -23.06 0.27 1.00
C TYR A 18 -23.30 -0.45 -0.33
N ASN A 19 -22.35 -1.28 -0.79
CA ASN A 19 -22.47 -2.01 -2.05
C ASN A 19 -23.69 -2.96 -2.07
N GLN A 20 -24.05 -3.54 -0.93
CA GLN A 20 -25.25 -4.39 -0.83
C GLN A 20 -26.55 -3.58 -0.84
N LEU A 21 -26.54 -2.39 -0.23
CA LEU A 21 -27.71 -1.51 -0.14
C LEU A 21 -27.95 -0.70 -1.43
N GLU A 22 -26.91 -0.44 -2.22
CA GLU A 22 -26.98 0.35 -3.46
C GLU A 22 -28.02 -0.20 -4.45
N HIS A 23 -28.18 -1.53 -4.50
CA HIS A 23 -29.19 -2.16 -5.35
C HIS A 23 -30.64 -1.80 -4.98
N TYR A 24 -30.90 -1.55 -3.69
CA TYR A 24 -32.24 -1.25 -3.17
C TYR A 24 -32.46 0.24 -2.92
N PHE A 25 -31.40 0.99 -2.63
CA PHE A 25 -31.43 2.40 -2.27
C PHE A 25 -30.33 3.14 -3.04
N PRO A 26 -30.61 3.64 -4.25
CA PRO A 26 -29.57 4.29 -5.07
C PRO A 26 -29.01 5.56 -4.42
N ASP A 27 -29.80 6.24 -3.56
CA ASP A 27 -29.39 7.46 -2.86
C ASP A 27 -28.46 7.21 -1.67
N VAL A 28 -28.25 5.94 -1.28
CA VAL A 28 -27.43 5.58 -0.12
C VAL A 28 -25.98 6.05 -0.29
N HIS A 29 -25.50 6.18 -1.53
CA HIS A 29 -24.15 6.69 -1.85
C HIS A 29 -23.99 8.14 -1.43
N THR A 30 -25.02 8.94 -1.70
CA THR A 30 -25.05 10.37 -1.43
C THR A 30 -25.06 10.63 0.07
N ILE A 31 -25.82 9.81 0.81
CA ILE A 31 -25.90 9.87 2.27
C ILE A 31 -24.57 9.41 2.90
N PHE A 32 -23.95 8.36 2.37
CA PHE A 32 -22.67 7.84 2.86
C PHE A 32 -21.52 8.84 2.64
N ASN A 33 -21.54 9.53 1.50
CA ASN A 33 -20.57 10.59 1.19
C ASN A 33 -20.91 11.95 1.80
N SER A 34 -21.97 12.04 2.59
CA SER A 34 -22.33 13.26 3.29
C SER A 34 -21.19 13.74 4.18
N LEU A 35 -21.13 15.05 4.38
CA LEU A 35 -20.08 15.70 5.17
C LEU A 35 -20.02 15.14 6.60
N LEU A 36 -21.19 14.84 7.19
CA LEU A 36 -21.30 14.33 8.55
C LEU A 36 -20.63 12.96 8.68
N VAL A 37 -20.98 12.01 7.80
CA VAL A 37 -20.44 10.64 7.83
C VAL A 37 -18.94 10.66 7.57
N ARG A 38 -18.48 11.39 6.54
CA ARG A 38 -17.05 11.52 6.23
C ARG A 38 -16.24 12.12 7.36
N LYS A 39 -16.70 13.22 7.98
CA LYS A 39 -15.99 13.84 9.11
C LYS A 39 -15.97 12.93 10.34
N THR A 40 -17.06 12.23 10.61
CA THR A 40 -17.17 11.33 11.76
C THR A 40 -16.23 10.13 11.59
N LEU A 41 -16.23 9.50 10.41
CA LEU A 41 -15.30 8.41 10.09
C LEU A 41 -13.84 8.87 10.15
N LYS A 42 -13.53 10.02 9.56
CA LYS A 42 -12.18 10.60 9.60
C LYS A 42 -11.72 10.87 11.04
N GLY A 43 -12.58 11.48 11.87
CA GLY A 43 -12.28 11.71 13.28
C GLY A 43 -12.08 10.41 14.05
N CYS A 44 -12.93 9.41 13.80
CA CYS A 44 -12.82 8.08 14.40
C CYS A 44 -11.50 7.40 14.03
N MET A 45 -11.12 7.43 12.75
CA MET A 45 -9.84 6.91 12.24
C MET A 45 -8.63 7.67 12.79
N GLN A 46 -8.74 8.97 13.06
CA GLN A 46 -7.64 9.73 13.66
C GLN A 46 -7.49 9.44 15.16
N LEU A 47 -8.60 9.34 15.90
CA LEU A 47 -8.59 9.09 17.35
C LEU A 47 -8.20 7.66 17.71
N HIS A 48 -8.63 6.68 16.91
CA HIS A 48 -8.43 5.26 17.21
C HIS A 48 -7.61 4.53 16.13
N GLY A 49 -7.07 5.28 15.15
CA GLY A 49 -6.19 4.71 14.14
C GLY A 49 -4.97 4.08 14.79
N THR A 50 -4.68 2.85 14.40
CA THR A 50 -3.39 2.24 14.75
C THR A 50 -2.29 2.98 14.00
N ALA A 51 -1.21 3.35 14.69
CA ALA A 51 -0.02 3.91 14.07
C ALA A 51 0.38 3.07 12.85
N VAL A 52 0.61 3.74 11.72
CA VAL A 52 1.04 3.07 10.50
C VAL A 52 2.39 2.43 10.80
N LYS A 53 2.45 1.10 10.83
CA LYS A 53 3.71 0.37 10.87
C LYS A 53 4.37 0.54 9.51
N HIS A 54 5.18 1.57 9.36
CA HIS A 54 6.08 1.69 8.24
C HIS A 54 7.11 0.57 8.36
N LYS A 55 7.40 -0.13 7.24
CA LYS A 55 8.62 -0.93 7.16
C LYS A 55 9.80 0.02 7.36
N LEU A 56 10.84 -0.43 8.06
CA LEU A 56 12.04 0.38 8.25
C LEU A 56 12.61 0.76 6.87
N PRO A 57 13.08 2.01 6.71
CA PRO A 57 13.72 2.42 5.47
C PRO A 57 14.96 1.57 5.22
N LEU A 58 15.23 1.27 3.95
CA LEU A 58 16.45 0.56 3.56
C LEU A 58 17.65 1.42 3.96
N THR A 59 18.51 0.86 4.81
CA THR A 59 19.69 1.56 5.31
C THR A 59 20.89 1.38 4.38
N GLN A 60 21.86 2.28 4.46
CA GLN A 60 23.12 2.15 3.71
C GLN A 60 23.85 0.84 4.04
N HIS A 61 23.76 0.38 5.29
CA HIS A 61 24.37 -0.89 5.71
C HIS A 61 23.72 -2.10 5.04
N GLU A 62 22.38 -2.12 4.96
CA GLU A 62 21.66 -3.16 4.24
C GLU A 62 21.99 -3.15 2.74
N LEU A 63 22.19 -1.96 2.15
CA LEU A 63 22.61 -1.85 0.75
C LEU A 63 24.01 -2.43 0.54
N GLN A 64 24.96 -2.17 1.44
CA GLN A 64 26.30 -2.76 1.39
C GLN A 64 26.25 -4.30 1.50
N LEU A 65 25.44 -4.84 2.41
CA LEU A 65 25.25 -6.29 2.55
C LEU A 65 24.72 -6.92 1.26
N VAL A 66 23.78 -6.25 0.58
CA VAL A 66 23.25 -6.71 -0.71
C VAL A 66 24.33 -6.65 -1.79
N LEU A 67 25.11 -5.57 -1.86
CA LEU A 67 26.22 -5.46 -2.80
C LEU A 67 27.25 -6.56 -2.57
N ASP A 68 27.73 -6.74 -1.34
CA ASP A 68 28.75 -7.75 -1.01
C ASP A 68 28.28 -9.18 -1.34
N LYS A 69 26.99 -9.45 -1.20
CA LYS A 69 26.39 -10.76 -1.49
C LYS A 69 26.29 -11.05 -2.98
N PHE A 70 25.92 -10.07 -3.80
CA PHE A 70 25.59 -10.28 -5.22
C PHE A 70 26.70 -9.85 -6.19
N ASN A 71 27.63 -9.00 -5.76
CA ASN A 71 28.79 -8.58 -6.56
C ASN A 71 29.70 -9.73 -7.06
N PRO A 72 29.92 -10.84 -6.32
CA PRO A 72 30.70 -11.97 -6.86
C PRO A 72 29.92 -12.83 -7.88
N SER A 73 28.61 -12.61 -8.05
CA SER A 73 27.80 -13.39 -8.99
C SER A 73 27.98 -12.88 -10.42
N LEU A 74 28.18 -13.81 -11.36
CA LEU A 74 28.19 -13.53 -12.82
C LEU A 74 26.79 -13.67 -13.44
N SER A 75 25.75 -13.88 -12.62
CA SER A 75 24.38 -13.98 -13.08
C SER A 75 23.85 -12.63 -13.53
N HIS A 76 23.27 -12.58 -14.74
CA HIS A 76 22.60 -11.39 -15.25
C HIS A 76 21.46 -10.95 -14.32
N ASN A 77 20.68 -11.90 -13.80
CA ASN A 77 19.54 -11.60 -12.92
C ASN A 77 19.98 -10.93 -11.62
N ASP A 78 21.13 -11.34 -11.07
CA ASP A 78 21.66 -10.75 -9.83
C ASP A 78 22.17 -9.33 -10.08
N SER A 79 22.83 -9.10 -11.22
CA SER A 79 23.26 -7.77 -11.65
C SER A 79 22.06 -6.84 -11.92
N PHE A 80 21.00 -7.37 -12.55
CA PHE A 80 19.77 -6.63 -12.79
C PHE A 80 19.05 -6.27 -11.49
N PHE A 81 18.96 -7.21 -10.54
CA PHE A 81 18.39 -6.97 -9.23
C PHE A 81 19.14 -5.88 -8.46
N LEU A 82 20.47 -5.89 -8.50
CA LEU A 82 21.30 -4.82 -7.92
C LEU A 82 21.02 -3.46 -8.57
N ALA A 83 20.96 -3.42 -9.91
CA ALA A 83 20.65 -2.20 -10.64
C ALA A 83 19.27 -1.65 -10.27
N MET A 84 18.25 -2.50 -10.14
CA MET A 84 16.91 -2.08 -9.73
C MET A 84 16.87 -1.51 -8.30
N ILE A 85 17.54 -2.15 -7.33
CA ILE A 85 17.58 -1.66 -5.95
C ILE A 85 18.27 -0.30 -5.88
N LEU A 86 19.44 -0.17 -6.52
CA LEU A 86 20.19 1.08 -6.52
C LEU A 86 19.41 2.21 -7.18
N THR A 87 18.85 1.93 -8.37
CA THR A 87 18.07 2.93 -9.13
C THR A 87 16.79 3.31 -8.38
N GLY A 88 16.10 2.34 -7.76
CA GLY A 88 14.91 2.58 -6.95
C GLY A 88 15.19 3.42 -5.71
N LEU A 89 16.26 3.09 -4.97
CA LEU A 89 16.62 3.81 -3.75
C LEU A 89 17.12 5.23 -4.04
N TYR A 90 18.06 5.39 -4.98
CA TYR A 90 18.64 6.70 -5.30
C TYR A 90 17.70 7.58 -6.14
N GLY A 91 16.85 6.97 -6.96
CA GLY A 91 15.82 7.66 -7.74
C GLY A 91 14.53 7.92 -6.97
N LEU A 92 14.39 7.40 -5.74
CA LEU A 92 13.15 7.43 -4.94
C LEU A 92 11.94 6.88 -5.71
N LEU A 93 12.16 5.87 -6.55
CA LEU A 93 11.15 5.28 -7.41
C LEU A 93 10.37 4.19 -6.67
N GLN A 94 9.09 4.06 -7.00
CA GLN A 94 8.30 2.93 -6.53
C GLN A 94 8.67 1.68 -7.35
N PHE A 95 8.56 0.50 -6.75
CA PHE A 95 8.87 -0.76 -7.45
C PHE A 95 8.05 -0.93 -8.73
N ALA A 96 6.79 -0.46 -8.72
CA ALA A 96 5.92 -0.49 -9.89
C ALA A 96 6.46 0.33 -11.08
N ASP A 97 7.26 1.37 -10.82
CA ASP A 97 7.85 2.21 -11.87
C ASP A 97 9.15 1.61 -12.42
N LEU A 98 9.76 0.66 -11.69
CA LEU A 98 11.02 0.00 -12.06
C LEU A 98 10.80 -1.29 -12.86
N SER A 99 9.62 -1.89 -12.74
CA SER A 99 9.30 -3.16 -13.39
C SER A 99 8.46 -2.94 -14.65
N MET A 100 8.96 -3.42 -15.79
CA MET A 100 8.16 -3.63 -16.99
C MET A 100 7.81 -5.12 -17.08
N PRO A 101 6.56 -5.49 -17.38
CA PRO A 101 6.24 -6.90 -17.61
C PRO A 101 6.98 -7.39 -18.87
N ASP A 102 7.70 -8.51 -18.74
CA ASP A 102 8.44 -9.12 -19.84
C ASP A 102 7.50 -9.69 -20.93
N SER A 103 6.27 -10.02 -20.56
CA SER A 103 5.24 -10.50 -21.49
C SER A 103 4.36 -9.35 -21.99
N ILE A 104 4.37 -9.13 -23.30
CA ILE A 104 3.51 -8.18 -24.02
C ILE A 104 2.01 -8.45 -23.78
N GLU A 105 1.64 -9.66 -23.39
CA GLU A 105 0.24 -10.09 -23.17
C GLU A 105 -0.44 -9.47 -21.94
N LEU A 106 0.28 -8.71 -21.11
CA LEU A 106 -0.25 -8.08 -19.90
C LEU A 106 -0.58 -6.57 -20.06
N TRP A 107 -0.64 -6.09 -21.29
CA TRP A 107 -1.03 -4.72 -21.64
C TRP A 107 -2.48 -4.62 -22.13
#